data_AF-A0A5E7H105-F1
#
_entry.id   AF-A0A5E7H105-F1
#
_cell.length_a   1.000
_cell.length_b   1.000
_cell.length_c   1.000
_cell.angle_alpha   90.00
_cell.angle_beta   90.00
_cell.angle_gamma   90.00
#
_symmetry.space_group_name_H-M   'P 1'
#
loop_
_entity.id
_entity.type
_entity.pdbx_description
1 polymer ?
#
loop_
_entity_poly.entity_id
_entity_poly.type
_entity_poly.pdbx_seq_one_letter_code
_entity_poly.pdbx_strand_id
1 'polypeptide(L)'
;MSEREISSSEAFVRINNVIQTLGLKARVRYVDDGNLVATAELYNEYDTLIESGAGKGPDALVGALAESLEHYAMFHAEPPFCTTLGCSDIASQNGVESDGIFTSLRKNIEPLQCLQLAALDGCAGLFVPCALLYPVKDERKTTSQPTRFLNRYASNSGTAFGCTKSEALLHGTLELIERHLLSRFFMAVCRLIPAIDLYSPSAPLLAQALFNNSYALRAAEALQIIIIKDESEVYLAVAFPRTGPGDRHISAIGSGCSLDIFIAIQRAVTEQFQSNALYDANDEIADRKVLDVLCQSEKLKQLIDFAPVKNLKLNTLAPPKSLLALSVPEQLALLRKNLSGMNKVLFSRTVMEYPGTNVVTQTYIPGLDRFNIIRNGQPVAPQHILLGTRSTPTA
;
A
#
# COMPACT_ATOMS: atom_id res chain seq x y z
N MET A 1 5.51 -5.92 -18.79
CA MET A 1 4.97 -7.08 -18.04
C MET A 1 3.48 -6.81 -17.76
N SER A 2 2.66 -7.83 -17.46
CA SER A 2 1.26 -7.58 -17.05
C SER A 2 1.07 -8.02 -15.60
N GLU A 3 0.57 -7.13 -14.73
CA GLU A 3 0.16 -7.46 -13.35
C GLU A 3 -1.32 -7.93 -13.28
N ARG A 4 -1.89 -8.30 -14.43
CA ARG A 4 -3.22 -8.87 -14.61
C ARG A 4 -3.13 -10.11 -15.50
N GLU A 5 -3.88 -11.15 -15.15
CA GLU A 5 -4.01 -12.40 -15.89
C GLU A 5 -5.10 -12.32 -16.97
N ILE A 6 -6.09 -11.45 -16.76
CA ILE A 6 -7.21 -11.24 -17.70
C ILE A 6 -7.26 -9.80 -18.19
N SER A 7 -7.97 -9.59 -19.30
CA SER A 7 -8.16 -8.25 -19.86
C SER A 7 -9.05 -7.37 -18.97
N SER A 8 -8.88 -6.05 -19.06
CA SER A 8 -9.70 -5.07 -18.35
C SER A 8 -11.20 -5.25 -18.62
N SER A 9 -11.58 -5.51 -19.88
CA SER A 9 -12.97 -5.78 -20.26
C SER A 9 -13.53 -7.05 -19.60
N GLU A 10 -12.74 -8.12 -19.51
CA GLU A 10 -13.14 -9.35 -18.85
C GLU A 10 -13.24 -9.16 -17.33
N ALA A 11 -12.28 -8.46 -16.72
CA ALA A 11 -12.31 -8.10 -15.31
C ALA A 11 -13.57 -7.29 -14.96
N PHE A 12 -13.92 -6.31 -15.80
CA PHE A 12 -15.15 -5.52 -15.63
C PHE A 12 -16.40 -6.41 -15.59
N VAL A 13 -16.52 -7.37 -16.51
CA VAL A 13 -17.67 -8.30 -16.53
C VAL A 13 -17.70 -9.17 -15.27
N ARG A 14 -16.56 -9.75 -14.88
CA ARG A 14 -16.47 -10.61 -13.69
C ARG A 14 -16.81 -9.85 -12.41
N ILE A 15 -16.28 -8.64 -12.25
CA ILE A 15 -16.53 -7.79 -11.08
C ILE A 15 -18.01 -7.41 -10.99
N ASN A 16 -18.65 -7.03 -12.10
CA ASN A 16 -20.08 -6.74 -12.11
C ASN A 16 -20.93 -7.97 -11.75
N ASN A 17 -20.55 -9.16 -12.21
CA ASN A 17 -21.24 -10.40 -11.81
C ASN A 17 -21.12 -10.67 -10.31
N VAL A 18 -19.95 -10.39 -9.70
CA VAL A 18 -19.78 -10.46 -8.24
C VAL A 18 -20.72 -9.50 -7.54
N ILE A 19 -20.73 -8.22 -7.95
CA ILE A 19 -21.59 -7.17 -7.39
C ILE A 19 -23.08 -7.57 -7.46
N GLN A 20 -23.52 -8.10 -8.60
CA GLN A 20 -24.89 -8.59 -8.77
C GLN A 20 -25.22 -9.79 -7.87
N THR A 21 -24.28 -10.72 -7.71
CA THR A 21 -24.47 -11.90 -6.82
C THR A 21 -24.61 -11.49 -5.36
N LEU A 22 -23.98 -10.38 -4.97
CA LEU A 22 -24.13 -9.78 -3.64
C LEU A 22 -25.45 -9.01 -3.47
N GLY A 23 -26.29 -8.93 -4.51
CA GLY A 23 -27.52 -8.13 -4.50
C GLY A 23 -27.26 -6.61 -4.52
N LEU A 24 -26.08 -6.20 -4.99
CA LEU A 24 -25.67 -4.80 -5.02
C LEU A 24 -25.77 -4.20 -6.43
N LYS A 25 -25.82 -2.87 -6.50
CA LYS A 25 -25.74 -2.07 -7.74
C LYS A 25 -24.53 -1.14 -7.65
N ALA A 26 -23.71 -1.11 -8.69
CA ALA A 26 -22.59 -0.17 -8.77
C ALA A 26 -22.96 1.09 -9.56
N ARG A 27 -22.52 2.25 -9.06
CA ARG A 27 -22.48 3.51 -9.80
C ARG A 27 -21.03 3.94 -9.96
N VAL A 28 -20.56 4.07 -11.20
CA VAL A 28 -19.17 4.41 -11.52
C VAL A 28 -19.09 5.67 -12.36
N ARG A 29 -18.09 6.52 -12.10
CA ARG A 29 -17.83 7.74 -12.86
C ARG A 29 -16.35 8.09 -12.86
N TYR A 30 -15.87 8.69 -13.94
CA TYR A 30 -14.60 9.42 -13.94
C TYR A 30 -14.77 10.74 -13.19
N VAL A 31 -13.69 11.20 -12.55
CA VAL A 31 -13.67 12.46 -11.79
C VAL A 31 -12.70 13.49 -12.35
N ASP A 32 -11.91 13.11 -13.37
CA ASP A 32 -10.96 13.99 -14.04
C ASP A 32 -11.14 13.95 -15.57
N ASP A 33 -10.73 15.03 -16.24
CA ASP A 33 -10.83 15.16 -17.70
C ASP A 33 -9.95 14.14 -18.46
N GLY A 34 -8.93 13.59 -17.78
CA GLY A 34 -8.03 12.60 -18.34
C GLY A 34 -8.59 11.18 -18.37
N ASN A 35 -9.74 10.92 -17.73
CA ASN A 35 -10.27 9.58 -17.46
C ASN A 35 -9.22 8.67 -16.76
N LEU A 36 -8.39 9.25 -15.91
CA LEU A 36 -7.33 8.54 -15.17
C LEU A 36 -7.68 8.33 -13.70
N VAL A 37 -8.78 8.92 -13.23
CA VAL A 37 -9.29 8.76 -11.87
C VAL A 37 -10.78 8.48 -11.94
N ALA A 38 -11.23 7.45 -11.22
CA ALA A 38 -12.63 7.08 -11.15
C ALA A 38 -13.04 6.76 -9.71
N THR A 39 -14.34 6.84 -9.45
CA THR A 39 -14.97 6.40 -8.20
C THR A 39 -16.06 5.39 -8.49
N ALA A 40 -16.22 4.42 -7.60
CA ALA A 40 -17.30 3.44 -7.60
C ALA A 40 -18.03 3.49 -6.27
N GLU A 41 -19.35 3.45 -6.31
CA GLU A 41 -20.24 3.41 -5.15
C GLU A 41 -21.15 2.18 -5.28
N LEU A 42 -21.21 1.34 -4.24
CA LEU A 42 -22.04 0.14 -4.17
C LEU A 42 -23.28 0.40 -3.34
N TYR A 43 -24.46 0.13 -3.90
CA TYR A 43 -25.76 0.36 -3.27
C TYR A 43 -26.52 -0.95 -3.11
N ASN A 44 -27.28 -1.09 -2.03
CA ASN A 44 -28.22 -2.21 -1.85
C ASN A 44 -29.55 -1.98 -2.61
N GLU A 45 -30.48 -2.92 -2.46
CA GLU A 45 -31.82 -2.84 -3.09
C GLU A 45 -32.64 -1.61 -2.67
N TYR A 46 -32.34 -1.02 -1.51
CA TYR A 46 -33.00 0.17 -0.95
C TYR A 46 -32.28 1.48 -1.30
N ASP A 47 -31.36 1.47 -2.27
CA ASP A 47 -30.51 2.62 -2.64
C ASP A 47 -29.70 3.19 -1.47
N THR A 48 -29.37 2.36 -0.46
CA THR A 48 -28.45 2.73 0.61
C THR A 48 -27.02 2.43 0.18
N LEU A 49 -26.12 3.41 0.32
CA LEU A 49 -24.69 3.25 0.07
C LEU A 49 -24.11 2.24 1.08
N ILE A 50 -23.49 1.19 0.56
CA ILE A 50 -22.85 0.13 1.35
C ILE A 50 -21.35 0.39 1.45
N GLU A 51 -20.69 0.58 0.31
CA GLU A 51 -19.25 0.84 0.23
C GLU A 51 -18.91 1.67 -1.01
N SER A 52 -17.69 2.21 -1.02
CA SER A 52 -17.15 2.92 -2.17
C SER A 52 -15.67 2.59 -2.36
N GLY A 53 -15.17 2.80 -3.58
CA GLY A 53 -13.75 2.66 -3.91
C GLY A 53 -13.31 3.69 -4.94
N ALA A 54 -12.02 3.97 -4.98
CA ALA A 54 -11.42 4.82 -5.98
C ALA A 54 -10.53 4.00 -6.93
N GLY A 55 -10.31 4.49 -8.14
CA GLY A 55 -9.48 3.84 -9.12
C GLY A 55 -8.62 4.85 -9.86
N LYS A 56 -7.49 4.37 -10.38
CA LYS A 56 -6.46 5.20 -10.99
C LYS A 56 -5.80 4.53 -12.19
N GLY A 57 -5.31 5.35 -13.11
CA GLY A 57 -4.62 4.94 -14.32
C GLY A 57 -5.57 4.56 -15.48
N PRO A 58 -5.04 3.91 -16.54
CA PRO A 58 -5.80 3.60 -17.74
C PRO A 58 -7.06 2.75 -17.50
N ASP A 59 -7.06 1.95 -16.43
CA ASP A 59 -8.16 1.07 -16.03
C ASP A 59 -8.92 1.58 -14.79
N ALA A 60 -9.00 2.90 -14.59
CA ALA A 60 -9.52 3.50 -13.36
C ALA A 60 -10.92 2.99 -12.97
N LEU A 61 -11.84 2.78 -13.91
CA LEU A 61 -13.19 2.26 -13.59
C LEU A 61 -13.13 0.85 -12.97
N VAL A 62 -12.32 -0.05 -13.55
CA VAL A 62 -12.13 -1.41 -13.03
C VAL A 62 -11.45 -1.36 -11.67
N GLY A 63 -10.44 -0.51 -11.52
CA GLY A 63 -9.78 -0.27 -10.24
C GLY A 63 -10.75 0.19 -9.15
N ALA A 64 -11.63 1.14 -9.45
CA ALA A 64 -12.60 1.67 -8.50
C ALA A 64 -13.60 0.60 -8.05
N LEU A 65 -14.11 -0.21 -8.98
CA LEU A 65 -14.99 -1.33 -8.65
C LEU A 65 -14.27 -2.40 -7.80
N ALA A 66 -13.04 -2.76 -8.16
CA ALA A 66 -12.24 -3.71 -7.39
C ALA A 66 -11.98 -3.23 -5.95
N GLU A 67 -11.60 -1.96 -5.77
CA GLU A 67 -11.38 -1.37 -4.45
C GLU A 67 -12.68 -1.33 -3.62
N SER A 68 -13.83 -1.06 -4.25
CA SER A 68 -15.13 -1.10 -3.55
C SER A 68 -15.49 -2.51 -3.05
N LEU A 69 -15.14 -3.57 -3.79
CA LEU A 69 -15.32 -4.96 -3.35
C LEU A 69 -14.31 -5.39 -2.28
N GLU A 70 -13.11 -4.81 -2.30
CA GLU A 70 -12.12 -5.01 -1.24
C GLU A 70 -12.61 -4.42 0.08
N HIS A 71 -13.10 -3.18 0.07
CA HIS A 71 -13.73 -2.55 1.24
C HIS A 71 -14.95 -3.33 1.71
N TYR A 72 -15.79 -3.79 0.77
CA TYR A 72 -16.94 -4.65 1.10
C TYR A 72 -16.51 -5.91 1.87
N ALA A 73 -15.53 -6.65 1.35
CA ALA A 73 -15.02 -7.85 2.01
C ALA A 73 -14.39 -7.55 3.38
N MET A 74 -13.77 -6.38 3.57
CA MET A 74 -13.14 -6.04 4.85
C MET A 74 -14.14 -5.65 5.95
N PHE A 75 -15.23 -4.98 5.59
CA PHE A 75 -16.17 -4.41 6.56
C PHE A 75 -17.49 -5.16 6.69
N HIS A 76 -17.87 -5.96 5.69
CA HIS A 76 -19.17 -6.66 5.64
C HIS A 76 -19.05 -8.19 5.56
N ALA A 77 -17.84 -8.75 5.48
CA ALA A 77 -17.65 -10.19 5.62
C ALA A 77 -18.02 -10.68 7.02
N GLU A 78 -18.36 -11.96 7.12
CA GLU A 78 -18.49 -12.62 8.42
C GLU A 78 -17.19 -12.46 9.23
N PRO A 79 -17.29 -12.18 10.55
CA PRO A 79 -16.10 -12.08 11.39
C PRO A 79 -15.25 -13.34 11.25
N PRO A 80 -13.95 -13.21 10.96
CA PRO A 80 -13.09 -14.37 10.81
C PRO A 80 -12.96 -15.12 12.14
N PHE A 81 -12.73 -16.42 12.05
CA PHE A 81 -12.32 -17.19 13.23
C PHE A 81 -11.01 -16.63 13.79
N CYS A 82 -11.04 -16.23 15.05
CA CYS A 82 -9.89 -15.67 15.77
C CYS A 82 -9.47 -16.60 16.90
N THR A 83 -8.15 -16.78 17.06
CA THR A 83 -7.56 -17.49 18.19
C THR A 83 -7.07 -16.47 19.21
N THR A 84 -7.39 -16.68 20.48
CA THR A 84 -6.86 -15.85 21.57
C THR A 84 -5.47 -16.36 21.97
N LEU A 85 -4.44 -15.52 21.85
CA LEU A 85 -3.06 -15.87 22.22
C LEU A 85 -2.46 -14.85 23.19
N GLY A 86 -1.56 -15.32 24.06
CA GLY A 86 -0.78 -14.43 24.91
C GLY A 86 0.22 -13.61 24.11
N CYS A 87 0.49 -12.36 24.53
CA CYS A 87 1.48 -11.51 23.86
C CYS A 87 2.88 -12.15 23.78
N SER A 88 3.28 -12.93 24.78
CA SER A 88 4.54 -13.67 24.76
C SER A 88 4.58 -14.72 23.65
N ASP A 89 3.49 -15.49 23.48
CA ASP A 89 3.39 -16.53 22.45
C ASP A 89 3.43 -15.91 21.06
N ILE A 90 2.72 -14.80 20.86
CA ILE A 90 2.71 -14.05 19.59
C ILE A 90 4.12 -13.59 19.24
N ALA A 91 4.85 -13.07 20.23
CA ALA A 91 6.19 -12.51 20.05
C ALA A 91 7.33 -13.57 20.01
N SER A 92 7.02 -14.85 20.22
CA SER A 92 7.95 -15.97 20.14
C SER A 92 7.68 -16.89 18.96
N GLN A 93 6.76 -16.53 18.06
CA GLN A 93 6.52 -17.31 16.84
C GLN A 93 7.78 -17.35 15.96
N ASN A 94 7.98 -18.46 15.25
CA ASN A 94 9.07 -18.56 14.29
C ASN A 94 8.84 -17.58 13.14
N GLY A 95 9.88 -16.85 12.74
CA GLY A 95 9.84 -15.93 11.60
C GLY A 95 9.41 -14.50 11.92
N VAL A 96 9.18 -14.14 13.19
CA VAL A 96 8.89 -12.76 13.62
C VAL A 96 10.05 -12.11 14.38
N GLU A 97 11.23 -12.72 14.40
CA GLU A 97 12.40 -12.25 15.13
C GLU A 97 12.88 -10.89 14.60
N SER A 98 12.66 -10.63 13.31
CA SER A 98 12.93 -9.33 12.67
C SER A 98 11.76 -8.36 12.69
N ASP A 99 10.64 -8.71 13.35
CA ASP A 99 9.47 -7.86 13.49
C ASP A 99 9.42 -7.20 14.87
N GLY A 100 9.87 -5.95 14.91
CA GLY A 100 9.85 -5.06 16.07
C GLY A 100 8.45 -4.85 16.66
N ILE A 101 7.39 -4.91 15.84
CA ILE A 101 6.01 -4.76 16.31
C ILE A 101 5.64 -5.98 17.15
N PHE A 102 5.95 -7.18 16.68
CA PHE A 102 5.68 -8.43 17.39
C PHE A 102 6.55 -8.56 18.64
N THR A 103 7.86 -8.36 18.50
CA THR A 103 8.80 -8.52 19.62
C THR A 103 8.55 -7.51 20.75
N SER A 104 7.99 -6.33 20.44
CA SER A 104 7.58 -5.33 21.45
C SER A 104 6.41 -5.80 22.34
N LEU A 105 5.61 -6.79 21.90
CA LEU A 105 4.47 -7.29 22.66
C LEU A 105 4.90 -8.07 23.92
N ARG A 106 6.11 -8.63 23.99
CA ARG A 106 6.62 -9.46 25.10
C ARG A 106 6.47 -8.83 26.50
N LYS A 107 6.37 -7.51 26.57
CA LYS A 107 6.23 -6.75 27.82
C LYS A 107 4.81 -6.74 28.38
N ASN A 108 3.83 -7.27 27.64
CA ASN A 108 2.42 -7.26 28.00
C ASN A 108 1.96 -8.66 28.38
N ILE A 109 1.01 -8.74 29.32
CA ILE A 109 0.43 -10.00 29.79
C ILE A 109 -0.99 -10.23 29.25
N GLU A 110 -1.63 -9.18 28.72
CA GLU A 110 -3.00 -9.27 28.20
C GLU A 110 -3.04 -10.05 26.89
N PRO A 111 -3.98 -11.01 26.72
CA PRO A 111 -4.09 -11.76 25.48
C PRO A 111 -4.70 -10.91 24.35
N LEU A 112 -4.46 -11.32 23.11
CA LEU A 112 -4.96 -10.68 21.90
C LEU A 112 -5.71 -11.69 21.01
N GLN A 113 -6.71 -11.19 20.29
CA GLN A 113 -7.32 -11.94 19.18
C GLN A 113 -6.36 -11.94 17.99
N CYS A 114 -6.09 -13.12 17.45
CA CYS A 114 -5.17 -13.31 16.33
C CYS A 114 -5.83 -14.09 15.19
N LEU A 115 -5.45 -13.74 13.97
CA LEU A 115 -5.79 -14.44 12.75
C LEU A 115 -4.67 -15.38 12.36
N GLN A 116 -5.02 -16.57 11.91
CA GLN A 116 -4.06 -17.48 11.30
C GLN A 116 -3.88 -17.13 9.82
N LEU A 117 -2.64 -16.87 9.42
CA LEU A 117 -2.23 -16.77 8.04
C LEU A 117 -1.31 -17.94 7.71
N ALA A 118 -1.31 -18.36 6.45
CA ALA A 118 -0.46 -19.44 5.95
C ALA A 118 0.60 -18.88 4.99
N ALA A 119 1.81 -19.43 5.06
CA ALA A 119 2.82 -19.21 4.04
C ALA A 119 2.31 -19.76 2.69
N LEU A 120 2.76 -19.18 1.57
CA LEU A 120 2.28 -19.58 0.25
C LEU A 120 2.63 -21.03 -0.15
N ASP A 121 3.62 -21.64 0.50
CA ASP A 121 3.95 -23.06 0.33
C ASP A 121 3.11 -23.98 1.25
N GLY A 122 2.32 -23.42 2.16
CA GLY A 122 1.52 -24.15 3.14
C GLY A 122 2.32 -24.75 4.30
N CYS A 123 3.64 -24.55 4.34
CA CYS A 123 4.53 -25.24 5.28
C CYS A 123 4.63 -24.53 6.64
N ALA A 124 4.25 -23.25 6.71
CA ALA A 124 4.32 -22.44 7.92
C ALA A 124 3.02 -21.65 8.15
N GLY A 125 2.69 -21.44 9.42
CA GLY A 125 1.58 -20.60 9.85
C GLY A 125 2.08 -19.44 10.71
N LEU A 126 1.35 -18.32 10.67
CA LEU A 126 1.61 -17.15 11.49
C LEU A 126 0.29 -16.64 12.09
N PHE A 127 0.26 -16.47 13.40
CA PHE A 127 -0.83 -15.80 14.10
C PHE A 127 -0.54 -14.30 14.19
N VAL A 128 -1.32 -13.49 13.47
CA VAL A 128 -1.17 -12.03 13.43
C VAL A 128 -2.29 -11.39 14.26
N PRO A 129 -1.99 -10.45 15.19
CA PRO A 129 -3.02 -9.74 15.94
C PRO A 129 -4.04 -9.06 15.02
N CYS A 130 -5.34 -9.26 15.29
CA CYS A 130 -6.43 -8.66 14.51
C CYS A 130 -6.31 -7.13 14.46
N ALA A 131 -5.92 -6.52 15.59
CA ALA A 131 -5.71 -5.08 15.72
C ALA A 131 -4.67 -4.49 14.77
N LEU A 132 -3.78 -5.32 14.20
CA LEU A 132 -2.77 -4.87 13.22
C LEU A 132 -3.27 -4.93 11.77
N LEU A 133 -4.23 -5.82 11.49
CA LEU A 133 -4.76 -6.09 10.15
C LEU A 133 -6.14 -5.46 9.89
N TYR A 134 -6.83 -5.05 10.97
CA TYR A 134 -8.12 -4.37 10.91
C TYR A 134 -8.00 -3.00 11.59
N PRO A 135 -7.83 -1.91 10.83
CA PRO A 135 -7.82 -0.58 11.41
C PRO A 135 -9.18 -0.30 12.07
N VAL A 136 -9.17 -0.03 13.37
CA VAL A 136 -10.38 0.30 14.13
C VAL A 136 -10.75 1.75 13.85
N LYS A 137 -11.97 2.01 13.38
CA LYS A 137 -12.46 3.37 13.08
C LYS A 137 -12.53 4.31 14.32
N ASP A 138 -12.56 3.75 15.54
CA ASP A 138 -12.61 4.54 16.79
C ASP A 138 -11.66 3.97 17.85
N GLU A 139 -10.44 4.53 17.92
CA GLU A 139 -9.40 4.13 18.86
C GLU A 139 -9.82 4.31 20.33
N ARG A 140 -10.77 5.21 20.64
CA ARG A 140 -11.25 5.50 22.01
C ARG A 140 -11.94 4.31 22.66
N LYS A 141 -12.36 3.33 21.87
CA LYS A 141 -12.94 2.07 22.35
C LYS A 141 -11.88 1.06 22.80
N THR A 142 -10.60 1.35 22.59
CA THR A 142 -9.50 0.42 22.88
C THR A 142 -8.98 0.62 24.30
N THR A 143 -9.26 -0.35 25.17
CA THR A 143 -8.91 -0.24 26.60
C THR A 143 -7.57 -0.86 26.95
N SER A 144 -7.11 -1.91 26.25
CA SER A 144 -5.84 -2.59 26.57
C SER A 144 -4.61 -1.84 26.05
N GLN A 145 -3.50 -1.94 26.77
CA GLN A 145 -2.22 -1.36 26.35
C GLN A 145 -1.66 -1.99 25.05
N PRO A 146 -1.61 -3.32 24.87
CA PRO A 146 -1.07 -3.92 23.65
C PRO A 146 -1.92 -3.60 22.41
N THR A 147 -3.25 -3.53 22.52
CA THR A 147 -4.10 -3.15 21.38
C THR A 147 -3.89 -1.68 21.01
N ARG A 148 -3.77 -0.77 21.99
CA ARG A 148 -3.40 0.63 21.71
C ARG A 148 -2.04 0.76 21.03
N PHE A 149 -1.06 -0.05 21.44
CA PHE A 149 0.25 -0.10 20.77
C PHE A 149 0.11 -0.52 19.30
N LEU A 150 -0.63 -1.60 19.03
CA LEU A 150 -0.81 -2.18 17.69
C LEU A 150 -1.62 -1.27 16.76
N ASN A 151 -2.66 -0.61 17.28
CA ASN A 151 -3.53 0.27 16.48
C ASN A 151 -2.76 1.40 15.78
N ARG A 152 -1.67 1.90 16.39
CA ARG A 152 -0.80 2.91 15.74
C ARG A 152 -0.16 2.41 14.45
N TYR A 153 0.01 1.10 14.33
CA TYR A 153 0.58 0.43 13.17
C TYR A 153 -0.48 -0.25 12.30
N ALA A 154 -1.77 -0.15 12.65
CA ALA A 154 -2.84 -0.81 11.93
C ALA A 154 -2.99 -0.21 10.53
N SER A 155 -3.18 -1.09 9.54
CA SER A 155 -3.42 -0.70 8.17
C SER A 155 -4.20 -1.81 7.47
N ASN A 156 -4.97 -1.45 6.45
CA ASN A 156 -5.54 -2.40 5.49
C ASN A 156 -4.51 -2.88 4.46
N SER A 157 -3.27 -2.34 4.49
CA SER A 157 -2.24 -2.68 3.50
C SER A 157 -2.00 -4.18 3.36
N GLY A 158 -1.88 -4.63 2.13
CA GLY A 158 -1.78 -6.05 1.78
C GLY A 158 -3.13 -6.75 1.58
N THR A 159 -4.24 -6.05 1.82
CA THR A 159 -5.56 -6.52 1.38
C THR A 159 -5.73 -6.17 -0.09
N ALA A 160 -6.19 -7.11 -0.90
CA ALA A 160 -6.35 -6.90 -2.33
C ALA A 160 -7.44 -7.78 -2.91
N PHE A 161 -8.30 -7.19 -3.74
CA PHE A 161 -9.14 -7.92 -4.68
C PHE A 161 -8.35 -8.34 -5.94
N GLY A 162 -8.66 -9.53 -6.46
CA GLY A 162 -8.21 -10.00 -7.77
C GLY A 162 -9.28 -10.86 -8.45
N CYS A 163 -9.28 -10.87 -9.78
CA CYS A 163 -10.12 -11.79 -10.54
C CYS A 163 -9.57 -13.22 -10.52
N THR A 164 -8.34 -13.38 -10.02
CA THR A 164 -7.71 -14.64 -9.62
C THR A 164 -7.01 -14.46 -8.28
N LYS A 165 -6.70 -15.58 -7.62
CA LYS A 165 -5.89 -15.57 -6.38
C LYS A 165 -4.49 -15.03 -6.60
N SER A 166 -3.86 -15.32 -7.75
CA SER A 166 -2.51 -14.84 -8.05
C SER A 166 -2.48 -13.32 -8.22
N GLU A 167 -3.50 -12.72 -8.85
CA GLU A 167 -3.63 -11.26 -8.97
C GLU A 167 -3.79 -10.59 -7.60
N ALA A 168 -4.69 -11.12 -6.76
CA ALA A 168 -4.92 -10.61 -5.41
C ALA A 168 -3.63 -10.67 -4.57
N LEU A 169 -2.95 -11.82 -4.57
CA LEU A 169 -1.69 -12.00 -3.84
C LEU A 169 -0.57 -11.11 -4.38
N LEU A 170 -0.42 -10.98 -5.69
CA LEU A 170 0.60 -10.13 -6.29
C LEU A 170 0.37 -8.67 -5.90
N HIS A 171 -0.86 -8.17 -6.03
CA HIS A 171 -1.20 -6.79 -5.69
C HIS A 171 -0.96 -6.52 -4.20
N GLY A 172 -1.50 -7.34 -3.30
CA GLY A 172 -1.30 -7.16 -1.86
C GLY A 172 0.19 -7.23 -1.47
N THR A 173 0.96 -8.13 -2.10
CA THR A 173 2.41 -8.23 -1.86
C THR A 173 3.16 -6.98 -2.31
N LEU A 174 2.90 -6.49 -3.53
CA LEU A 174 3.52 -5.27 -4.04
C LEU A 174 3.16 -4.06 -3.21
N GLU A 175 1.92 -3.97 -2.69
CA GLU A 175 1.53 -2.89 -1.81
C GLU A 175 2.29 -2.93 -0.48
N LEU A 176 2.46 -4.10 0.16
CA LEU A 176 3.26 -4.20 1.38
C LEU A 176 4.71 -3.75 1.15
N ILE A 177 5.31 -4.14 0.02
CA ILE A 177 6.67 -3.71 -0.35
C ILE A 177 6.69 -2.21 -0.63
N GLU A 178 5.67 -1.66 -1.30
CA GLU A 178 5.51 -0.22 -1.52
C GLU A 178 5.55 0.55 -0.20
N ARG A 179 4.73 0.16 0.78
CA ARG A 179 4.67 0.84 2.09
C ARG A 179 5.99 0.71 2.85
N HIS A 180 6.67 -0.42 2.72
CA HIS A 180 8.01 -0.61 3.29
C HIS A 180 9.04 0.34 2.67
N LEU A 181 9.11 0.40 1.34
CA LEU A 181 10.07 1.26 0.65
C LEU A 181 9.73 2.74 0.82
N LEU A 182 8.45 3.09 0.89
CA LEU A 182 7.99 4.44 1.21
C LEU A 182 8.40 4.83 2.64
N SER A 183 8.30 3.90 3.60
CA SER A 183 8.81 4.08 4.96
C SER A 183 10.31 4.39 4.95
N ARG A 184 11.10 3.64 4.18
CA ARG A 184 12.54 3.89 4.02
C ARG A 184 12.83 5.24 3.37
N PHE A 185 12.10 5.60 2.32
CA PHE A 185 12.20 6.91 1.68
C PHE A 185 11.94 8.05 2.66
N PHE A 186 10.85 7.98 3.45
CA PHE A 186 10.55 9.00 4.45
C PHE A 186 11.63 9.08 5.54
N MET A 187 12.12 7.94 6.01
CA MET A 187 13.22 7.92 6.98
C MET A 187 14.50 8.56 6.40
N ALA A 188 14.82 8.32 5.12
CA ALA A 188 15.98 8.93 4.47
C ALA A 188 15.81 10.46 4.32
N VAL A 189 14.62 10.92 3.89
CA VAL A 189 14.27 12.35 3.84
C VAL A 189 14.43 13.01 5.22
N CYS A 190 14.01 12.32 6.28
CA CYS A 190 14.14 12.77 7.67
C CYS A 190 15.55 12.58 8.28
N ARG A 191 16.50 11.98 7.54
CA ARG A 191 17.84 11.63 8.04
C ARG A 191 17.80 10.76 9.29
N LEU A 192 16.90 9.78 9.31
CA LEU A 192 16.77 8.75 10.35
C LEU A 192 17.52 7.45 9.99
N ILE A 193 17.80 7.26 8.71
CA ILE A 193 18.63 6.18 8.17
C ILE A 193 19.66 6.78 7.19
N PRO A 194 20.67 6.01 6.76
CA PRO A 194 21.58 6.42 5.68
C PRO A 194 20.83 6.86 4.41
N ALA A 195 21.49 7.68 3.59
CA ALA A 195 20.95 8.06 2.30
C ALA A 195 20.71 6.82 1.43
N ILE A 196 19.68 6.89 0.59
CA ILE A 196 19.34 5.87 -0.40
C ILE A 196 19.55 6.44 -1.80
N ASP A 197 19.83 5.56 -2.76
CA ASP A 197 20.00 5.97 -4.15
C ASP A 197 18.66 6.40 -4.75
N LEU A 198 18.64 7.61 -5.30
CA LEU A 198 17.46 8.22 -5.90
C LEU A 198 17.73 8.50 -7.37
N TYR A 199 16.74 8.21 -8.20
CA TYR A 199 16.78 8.45 -9.64
C TYR A 199 15.55 9.20 -10.11
N SER A 200 15.62 9.83 -11.29
CA SER A 200 14.44 10.37 -11.99
C SER A 200 14.21 9.62 -13.30
N PRO A 201 12.98 9.53 -13.81
CA PRO A 201 12.77 8.99 -15.15
C PRO A 201 13.36 9.93 -16.20
N SER A 202 14.00 9.37 -17.22
CA SER A 202 14.26 10.12 -18.46
C SER A 202 12.94 10.44 -19.19
N ALA A 203 12.93 11.45 -20.06
CA ALA A 203 11.73 11.80 -20.82
C ALA A 203 11.16 10.62 -21.64
N PRO A 204 11.96 9.77 -22.34
CA PRO A 204 11.43 8.59 -23.02
C PRO A 204 10.83 7.55 -22.07
N LEU A 205 11.41 7.36 -20.88
CA LEU A 205 10.88 6.44 -19.88
C LEU A 205 9.53 6.93 -19.35
N LEU A 206 9.44 8.22 -19.01
CA LEU A 206 8.19 8.82 -18.56
C LEU A 206 7.09 8.77 -19.62
N ALA A 207 7.43 9.10 -20.88
CA ALA A 207 6.51 9.05 -22.01
C ALA A 207 5.94 7.64 -22.23
N GLN A 208 6.79 6.61 -22.19
CA GLN A 208 6.36 5.22 -22.33
C GLN A 208 5.53 4.75 -21.13
N ALA A 209 5.94 5.08 -19.89
CA ALA A 209 5.20 4.71 -18.68
C ALA A 209 3.78 5.29 -18.67
N LEU A 210 3.61 6.50 -19.21
CA LEU A 210 2.32 7.17 -19.30
C LEU A 210 1.60 6.93 -20.64
N PHE A 211 2.00 5.91 -21.42
CA PHE A 211 1.39 5.55 -22.69
C PHE A 211 1.29 6.71 -23.71
N ASN A 212 2.24 7.65 -23.66
CA ASN A 212 2.21 8.91 -24.41
C ASN A 212 0.92 9.73 -24.22
N ASN A 213 0.21 9.53 -23.10
CA ASN A 213 -0.99 10.29 -22.78
C ASN A 213 -0.60 11.75 -22.53
N SER A 214 -1.05 12.64 -23.43
CA SER A 214 -0.66 14.06 -23.39
C SER A 214 -1.14 14.79 -22.13
N TYR A 215 -2.30 14.40 -21.57
CA TYR A 215 -2.81 14.96 -20.33
C TYR A 215 -1.92 14.56 -19.15
N ALA A 216 -1.61 13.25 -19.03
CA ALA A 216 -0.74 12.73 -17.99
C ALA A 216 0.67 13.33 -18.06
N LEU A 217 1.23 13.46 -19.27
CA LEU A 217 2.58 14.03 -19.47
C LEU A 217 2.65 15.50 -19.04
N ARG A 218 1.68 16.32 -19.44
CA ARG A 218 1.62 17.72 -19.00
C ARG A 218 1.50 17.84 -17.48
N ALA A 219 0.66 17.02 -16.86
CA ALA A 219 0.52 17.03 -15.41
C ALA A 219 1.81 16.54 -14.70
N ALA A 220 2.51 15.55 -15.27
CA ALA A 220 3.77 15.04 -14.73
C ALA A 220 4.93 16.06 -14.75
N GLU A 221 4.91 17.07 -15.63
CA GLU A 221 5.92 18.14 -15.64
C GLU A 221 5.95 18.96 -14.34
N ALA A 222 4.80 19.09 -13.67
CA ALA A 222 4.68 19.77 -12.38
C ALA A 222 5.18 18.93 -11.18
N LEU A 223 5.51 17.66 -11.41
CA LEU A 223 5.87 16.71 -10.37
C LEU A 223 7.39 16.47 -10.31
N GLN A 224 7.89 16.26 -9.10
CA GLN A 224 9.13 15.53 -8.87
C GLN A 224 8.77 14.05 -8.83
N ILE A 225 9.35 13.27 -9.75
CA ILE A 225 9.19 11.82 -9.81
C ILE A 225 10.53 11.20 -9.41
N ILE A 226 10.51 10.46 -8.32
CA ILE A 226 11.67 9.76 -7.76
C ILE A 226 11.47 8.26 -7.97
N ILE A 227 12.52 7.58 -8.41
CA ILE A 227 12.59 6.14 -8.56
C ILE A 227 13.64 5.62 -7.58
N ILE A 228 13.27 4.60 -6.81
CA ILE A 228 14.13 3.85 -5.90
C ILE A 228 14.15 2.41 -6.38
N LYS A 229 15.35 1.87 -6.56
CA LYS A 229 15.56 0.44 -6.82
C LYS A 229 16.03 -0.21 -5.53
N ASP A 230 15.27 -1.20 -5.07
CA ASP A 230 15.59 -1.96 -3.86
C ASP A 230 16.29 -3.29 -4.20
N GLU A 231 16.88 -3.92 -3.19
CA GLU A 231 17.51 -5.24 -3.21
C GLU A 231 16.54 -6.38 -3.60
N SER A 232 15.23 -6.17 -3.45
CA SER A 232 14.20 -7.11 -3.91
C SER A 232 13.92 -7.08 -5.42
N GLU A 233 14.70 -6.31 -6.20
CA GLU A 233 14.55 -6.09 -7.64
C GLU A 233 13.21 -5.49 -8.05
N VAL A 234 12.51 -4.84 -7.11
CA VAL A 234 11.33 -4.01 -7.40
C VAL A 234 11.74 -2.54 -7.58
N TYR A 235 10.91 -1.82 -8.31
CA TYR A 235 10.96 -0.37 -8.43
C TYR A 235 9.86 0.24 -7.56
N LEU A 236 10.23 1.14 -6.66
CA LEU A 236 9.32 2.10 -6.09
C LEU A 236 9.44 3.40 -6.89
N ALA A 237 8.32 3.92 -7.39
CA ALA A 237 8.22 5.30 -7.85
C ALA A 237 7.41 6.12 -6.84
N VAL A 238 7.80 7.39 -6.67
CA VAL A 238 7.12 8.36 -5.81
C VAL A 238 6.97 9.66 -6.59
N ALA A 239 5.75 10.19 -6.65
CA ALA A 239 5.43 11.43 -7.37
C ALA A 239 4.79 12.44 -6.42
N PHE A 240 5.31 13.67 -6.41
CA PHE A 240 4.80 14.77 -5.57
C PHE A 240 5.09 16.14 -6.21
N PRO A 241 4.31 17.19 -5.91
CA PRO A 241 4.47 18.50 -6.53
C PRO A 241 5.82 19.16 -6.24
N ARG A 242 6.45 19.74 -7.27
CA ARG A 242 7.70 20.54 -7.12
C ARG A 242 7.49 21.81 -6.31
N THR A 243 6.29 22.38 -6.39
CA THR A 243 5.89 23.62 -5.72
C THR A 243 5.64 23.44 -4.22
N GLY A 244 5.61 22.21 -3.72
CA GLY A 244 5.23 21.90 -2.34
C GLY A 244 3.70 21.74 -2.18
N PRO A 245 3.15 22.00 -0.99
CA PRO A 245 1.76 21.64 -0.68
C PRO A 245 0.70 22.51 -1.39
N GLY A 246 1.08 23.66 -1.94
CA GLY A 246 0.13 24.60 -2.52
C GLY A 246 -0.89 25.07 -1.48
N ASP A 247 -2.17 24.93 -1.79
CA ASP A 247 -3.28 25.30 -0.90
C ASP A 247 -3.58 24.25 0.20
N ARG A 248 -2.88 23.10 0.19
CA ARG A 248 -3.03 22.04 1.21
C ARG A 248 -2.12 22.29 2.41
N HIS A 249 -2.35 21.55 3.49
CA HIS A 249 -1.43 21.59 4.63
C HIS A 249 -0.15 20.78 4.41
N ILE A 250 -0.21 19.72 3.60
CA ILE A 250 0.93 18.87 3.25
C ILE A 250 0.91 18.51 1.75
N SER A 251 2.07 18.20 1.18
CA SER A 251 2.19 17.83 -0.24
C SER A 251 1.47 16.51 -0.51
N ALA A 252 0.53 16.54 -1.45
CA ALA A 252 -0.04 15.34 -2.04
C ALA A 252 1.08 14.46 -2.60
N ILE A 253 0.93 13.15 -2.45
CA ILE A 253 1.91 12.15 -2.88
C ILE A 253 1.18 11.00 -3.55
N GLY A 254 1.77 10.46 -4.60
CA GLY A 254 1.42 9.15 -5.11
C GLY A 254 2.64 8.23 -5.07
N SER A 255 2.43 6.96 -4.78
CA SER A 255 3.46 5.92 -4.85
C SER A 255 3.02 4.77 -5.75
N GLY A 256 4.00 4.01 -6.23
CA GLY A 256 3.75 2.83 -7.05
C GLY A 256 4.92 1.87 -6.95
N CYS A 257 4.64 0.63 -6.57
CA CYS A 257 5.62 -0.45 -6.55
C CYS A 257 5.33 -1.51 -7.62
N SER A 258 6.36 -1.92 -8.37
CA SER A 258 6.24 -2.97 -9.38
C SER A 258 7.61 -3.58 -9.71
N LEU A 259 7.62 -4.81 -10.22
CA LEU A 259 8.79 -5.39 -10.92
C LEU A 259 9.05 -4.70 -12.27
N ASP A 260 8.06 -3.99 -12.81
CA ASP A 260 8.13 -3.23 -14.05
C ASP A 260 8.16 -1.72 -13.75
N ILE A 261 9.29 -1.09 -14.09
CA ILE A 261 9.51 0.35 -13.87
C ILE A 261 8.44 1.23 -14.53
N PHE A 262 7.87 0.81 -15.67
CA PHE A 262 6.82 1.56 -16.35
C PHE A 262 5.54 1.57 -15.50
N ILE A 263 5.17 0.43 -14.93
CA ILE A 263 3.99 0.29 -14.06
C ILE A 263 4.19 1.07 -12.76
N ALA A 264 5.38 0.98 -12.14
CA ALA A 264 5.69 1.73 -10.93
C ALA A 264 5.49 3.24 -11.14
N ILE A 265 6.07 3.81 -12.21
CA ILE A 265 5.92 5.23 -12.56
C ILE A 265 4.46 5.58 -12.83
N GLN A 266 3.76 4.77 -13.63
CA GLN A 266 2.36 5.01 -13.98
C GLN A 266 1.47 5.05 -12.74
N ARG A 267 1.62 4.09 -11.82
CA ARG A 267 0.89 4.05 -10.54
C ARG A 267 1.19 5.28 -9.69
N ALA A 268 2.46 5.62 -9.49
CA ALA A 268 2.83 6.78 -8.67
C ALA A 268 2.25 8.10 -9.21
N VAL A 269 2.34 8.33 -10.52
CA VAL A 269 1.79 9.55 -11.14
C VAL A 269 0.27 9.59 -11.05
N THR A 270 -0.40 8.47 -11.37
CA THR A 270 -1.88 8.42 -11.36
C THR A 270 -2.47 8.42 -9.95
N GLU A 271 -1.75 7.90 -8.94
CA GLU A 271 -2.13 8.04 -7.53
C GLU A 271 -2.00 9.49 -7.05
N GLN A 272 -0.98 10.21 -7.53
CA GLN A 272 -0.86 11.64 -7.26
C GLN A 272 -2.05 12.41 -7.87
N PHE A 273 -2.50 12.05 -9.08
CA PHE A 273 -3.71 12.64 -9.68
C PHE A 273 -4.97 12.33 -8.89
N GLN A 274 -5.13 11.08 -8.43
CA GLN A 274 -6.26 10.66 -7.59
C GLN A 274 -6.30 11.44 -6.28
N SER A 275 -5.17 11.56 -5.58
CA SER A 275 -5.04 12.37 -4.36
C SER A 275 -5.40 13.84 -4.63
N ASN A 276 -5.13 14.33 -5.83
CA ASN A 276 -5.51 15.68 -6.22
C ASN A 276 -7.02 15.82 -6.47
N ALA A 277 -7.59 14.94 -7.28
CA ALA A 277 -8.97 15.00 -7.76
C ALA A 277 -10.01 14.68 -6.69
N LEU A 278 -9.66 13.85 -5.69
CA LEU A 278 -10.59 13.40 -4.66
C LEU A 278 -10.48 14.15 -3.33
N TYR A 279 -9.63 15.17 -3.26
CA TYR A 279 -9.40 15.90 -2.02
C TYR A 279 -10.65 16.62 -1.53
N ASP A 280 -11.08 16.30 -0.32
CA ASP A 280 -12.27 16.85 0.29
C ASP A 280 -12.02 17.46 1.70
N ALA A 281 -13.10 17.82 2.39
CA ALA A 281 -13.02 18.39 3.73
C ALA A 281 -12.52 17.39 4.79
N ASN A 282 -12.72 16.08 4.60
CA ASN A 282 -12.18 15.06 5.48
C ASN A 282 -10.66 14.94 5.30
N ASP A 283 -10.19 15.01 4.05
CA ASP A 283 -8.76 15.05 3.74
C ASP A 283 -8.11 16.30 4.34
N GLU A 284 -8.75 17.47 4.28
CA GLU A 284 -8.25 18.68 4.93
C GLU A 284 -8.10 18.50 6.46
N ILE A 285 -9.09 17.88 7.11
CA ILE A 285 -9.04 17.58 8.55
C ILE A 285 -7.92 16.57 8.84
N ALA A 286 -7.75 15.55 7.99
CA ALA A 286 -6.68 14.56 8.14
C ALA A 286 -5.31 15.23 7.99
N ASP A 287 -5.10 15.96 6.91
CA ASP A 287 -3.89 16.73 6.60
C ASP A 287 -3.49 17.66 7.75
N ARG A 288 -4.46 18.34 8.38
CA ARG A 288 -4.18 19.19 9.55
C ARG A 288 -3.63 18.39 10.73
N LYS A 289 -4.16 17.19 11.00
CA LYS A 289 -3.61 16.29 12.04
C LYS A 289 -2.19 15.84 11.69
N VAL A 290 -1.93 15.55 10.41
CA VAL A 290 -0.57 15.21 9.96
C VAL A 290 0.37 16.39 10.19
N LEU A 291 -0.02 17.59 9.79
CA LEU A 291 0.76 18.82 9.99
C LEU A 291 1.11 19.03 11.47
N ASP A 292 0.12 18.88 12.36
CA ASP A 292 0.30 19.02 13.80
C ASP A 292 1.35 18.06 14.36
N VAL A 293 1.41 16.82 13.84
CA VAL A 293 2.43 15.83 14.22
C VAL A 293 3.80 16.16 13.63
N LEU A 294 3.87 16.47 12.34
CA LEU A 294 5.14 16.68 11.63
C LEU A 294 5.86 17.97 12.09
N CYS A 295 5.11 19.03 12.40
CA CYS A 295 5.66 20.32 12.87
C CYS A 295 6.32 20.23 14.25
N GLN A 296 6.04 19.19 15.04
CA GLN A 296 6.62 19.01 16.38
C GLN A 296 8.10 18.55 16.33
N SER A 297 8.63 18.22 15.15
CA SER A 297 10.01 17.76 15.01
C SER A 297 10.72 18.37 13.80
N GLU A 298 11.91 18.92 14.03
CA GLU A 298 12.81 19.42 12.99
C GLU A 298 13.17 18.40 11.89
N LYS A 299 13.20 17.11 12.22
CA LYS A 299 13.43 16.03 11.25
C LYS A 299 12.17 15.70 10.44
N LEU A 300 11.06 15.44 11.14
CA LEU A 300 9.77 15.07 10.53
C LEU A 300 9.12 16.16 9.68
N LYS A 301 9.33 17.45 9.99
CA LYS A 301 8.75 18.56 9.19
C LYS A 301 9.18 18.54 7.72
N GLN A 302 10.27 17.84 7.39
CA GLN A 302 10.71 17.64 6.01
C GLN A 302 9.69 16.84 5.17
N LEU A 303 8.80 16.08 5.80
CA LEU A 303 7.73 15.31 5.13
C LEU A 303 6.49 16.14 4.79
N ILE A 304 6.43 17.41 5.24
CA ILE A 304 5.32 18.31 4.91
C ILE A 304 5.36 18.62 3.42
N ASP A 305 6.53 19.00 2.90
CA ASP A 305 6.69 19.44 1.51
C ASP A 305 7.80 18.72 0.74
N PHE A 306 8.48 17.76 1.38
CA PHE A 306 9.65 17.07 0.85
C PHE A 306 10.81 18.01 0.46
N ALA A 307 11.00 19.12 1.19
CA ALA A 307 12.04 20.12 0.92
C ALA A 307 13.43 19.56 0.56
N PRO A 308 13.96 18.50 1.21
CA PRO A 308 15.29 17.97 0.89
C PRO A 308 15.40 17.35 -0.50
N VAL A 309 14.28 16.94 -1.11
CA VAL A 309 14.27 16.14 -2.35
C VAL A 309 13.39 16.72 -3.46
N LYS A 310 12.49 17.68 -3.17
CA LYS A 310 11.52 18.23 -4.15
C LYS A 310 12.12 18.91 -5.38
N ASN A 311 13.34 19.46 -5.24
CA ASN A 311 14.07 20.12 -6.33
C ASN A 311 15.45 19.47 -6.58
N LEU A 312 15.62 18.22 -6.15
CA LEU A 312 16.89 17.52 -6.29
C LEU A 312 17.11 17.14 -7.75
N LYS A 313 18.30 17.47 -8.27
CA LYS A 313 18.76 16.99 -9.58
C LYS A 313 19.26 15.56 -9.42
N LEU A 314 18.60 14.62 -10.08
CA LEU A 314 18.86 13.19 -9.96
C LEU A 314 19.45 12.64 -11.26
N ASN A 315 20.18 11.53 -11.13
CA ASN A 315 20.58 10.74 -12.28
C ASN A 315 19.33 10.16 -12.95
N THR A 316 19.29 10.20 -14.28
CA THR A 316 18.13 9.74 -15.04
C THR A 316 18.23 8.27 -15.41
N LEU A 317 17.15 7.52 -15.23
CA LEU A 317 17.02 6.15 -15.75
C LEU A 317 16.44 6.18 -17.16
N ALA A 318 17.09 5.45 -18.07
CA ALA A 318 16.59 5.19 -19.42
C ALA A 318 15.58 4.03 -19.41
N PRO A 319 14.72 3.91 -20.44
CA PRO A 319 13.91 2.72 -20.63
C PRO A 319 14.78 1.45 -20.64
N PRO A 320 14.37 0.36 -19.97
CA PRO A 320 15.06 -0.91 -20.07
C PRO A 320 15.05 -1.40 -21.52
N LYS A 321 16.19 -1.97 -21.97
CA LYS A 321 16.34 -2.46 -23.35
C LYS A 321 15.47 -3.70 -23.65
N SER A 322 15.22 -4.52 -22.63
CA SER A 322 14.32 -5.67 -22.70
C SER A 322 13.47 -5.72 -21.45
N LEU A 323 12.18 -5.99 -21.64
CA LEU A 323 11.27 -6.30 -20.54
C LEU A 323 11.19 -7.82 -20.39
N LEU A 324 11.34 -8.31 -19.17
CA LEU A 324 10.97 -9.68 -18.86
C LEU A 324 9.44 -9.79 -18.97
N ALA A 325 8.97 -10.69 -19.83
CA ALA A 325 7.56 -11.00 -19.94
C ALA A 325 7.23 -12.14 -18.96
N LEU A 326 6.97 -11.79 -17.70
CA LEU A 326 6.51 -12.72 -16.68
C LEU A 326 4.99 -12.65 -16.55
N SER A 327 4.35 -13.81 -16.47
CA SER A 327 2.97 -13.95 -16.01
C SER A 327 2.84 -13.56 -14.53
N VAL A 328 1.61 -13.33 -14.06
CA VAL A 328 1.35 -12.99 -12.65
C VAL A 328 1.85 -14.09 -11.69
N PRO A 329 1.63 -15.40 -11.93
CA PRO A 329 2.21 -16.44 -11.08
C PRO A 329 3.75 -16.44 -11.08
N GLU A 330 4.40 -16.17 -12.21
CA GLU A 330 5.86 -16.09 -12.30
C GLU A 330 6.42 -14.88 -11.55
N GLN A 331 5.73 -13.73 -11.60
CA GLN A 331 6.05 -12.56 -10.79
C GLN A 331 5.95 -12.85 -9.30
N LEU A 332 4.86 -13.49 -8.87
CA LEU A 332 4.68 -13.87 -7.47
C LEU A 332 5.77 -14.86 -7.02
N ALA A 333 6.14 -15.82 -7.88
CA ALA A 333 7.23 -16.76 -7.59
C ALA A 333 8.58 -16.05 -7.47
N LEU A 334 8.85 -15.05 -8.32
CA LEU A 334 10.06 -14.22 -8.25
C LEU A 334 10.10 -13.40 -6.96
N LEU A 335 9.01 -12.70 -6.62
CA LEU A 335 8.92 -11.94 -5.36
C LEU A 335 9.12 -12.84 -4.15
N ARG A 336 8.49 -14.02 -4.13
CA ARG A 336 8.69 -15.00 -3.06
C ARG A 336 10.16 -15.40 -2.94
N LYS A 337 10.82 -15.71 -4.06
CA LYS A 337 12.25 -16.06 -4.08
C LYS A 337 13.11 -14.91 -3.53
N ASN A 338 12.86 -13.68 -3.96
CA ASN A 338 13.62 -12.50 -3.51
C ASN A 338 13.42 -12.24 -2.02
N LEU A 339 12.17 -12.32 -1.53
CA LEU A 339 11.85 -12.22 -0.10
C LEU A 339 12.55 -13.31 0.72
N SER A 340 12.53 -14.57 0.26
CA SER A 340 13.24 -15.65 0.93
C SER A 340 14.76 -15.41 0.98
N GLY A 341 15.34 -14.85 -0.08
CA GLY A 341 16.76 -14.44 -0.10
C GLY A 341 17.10 -13.39 0.97
N MET A 342 16.11 -12.60 1.41
CA MET A 342 16.24 -11.62 2.49
C MET A 342 15.76 -12.14 3.86
N ASN A 343 15.57 -13.47 3.99
CA ASN A 343 15.01 -14.11 5.19
C ASN A 343 13.62 -13.54 5.58
N LYS A 344 12.80 -13.21 4.59
CA LYS A 344 11.41 -12.75 4.74
C LYS A 344 10.46 -13.81 4.19
N VAL A 345 9.34 -14.01 4.88
CA VAL A 345 8.31 -14.98 4.49
C VAL A 345 7.01 -14.23 4.22
N LEU A 346 6.39 -14.54 3.08
CA LEU A 346 5.09 -14.02 2.69
C LEU A 346 3.99 -14.94 3.20
N PHE A 347 3.17 -14.41 4.11
CA PHE A 347 1.98 -15.06 4.63
C PHE A 347 0.73 -14.46 4.00
N SER A 348 -0.32 -15.26 3.88
CA SER A 348 -1.61 -14.80 3.36
C SER A 348 -2.78 -15.55 3.98
N ARG A 349 -3.96 -14.96 3.85
CA ARG A 349 -5.25 -15.63 4.03
C ARG A 349 -6.22 -15.17 2.96
N THR A 350 -7.26 -15.96 2.74
CA THR A 350 -8.43 -15.52 2.00
C THR A 350 -9.38 -14.79 2.96
N VAL A 351 -9.80 -13.59 2.58
CA VAL A 351 -10.80 -12.79 3.33
C VAL A 351 -12.20 -13.16 2.86
N MET A 352 -12.40 -13.22 1.54
CA MET A 352 -13.68 -13.56 0.94
C MET A 352 -13.47 -14.18 -0.44
N GLU A 353 -14.21 -15.24 -0.74
CA GLU A 353 -14.28 -15.84 -2.07
C GLU A 353 -15.62 -15.47 -2.72
N TYR A 354 -15.59 -15.27 -4.03
CA TYR A 354 -16.76 -14.97 -4.83
C TYR A 354 -16.90 -16.00 -5.96
N PRO A 355 -18.02 -16.03 -6.70
CA PRO A 355 -18.18 -16.96 -7.82
C PRO A 355 -17.01 -16.91 -8.83
N GLY A 356 -16.65 -18.08 -9.34
CA GLY A 356 -15.52 -18.25 -10.25
C GLY A 356 -14.19 -18.25 -9.51
N THR A 357 -13.27 -17.36 -9.91
CA THR A 357 -11.91 -17.25 -9.34
C THR A 357 -11.66 -15.94 -8.61
N ASN A 358 -12.71 -15.11 -8.48
CA ASN A 358 -12.63 -13.79 -7.85
C ASN A 358 -12.46 -13.93 -6.35
N VAL A 359 -11.54 -13.18 -5.76
CA VAL A 359 -11.16 -13.35 -4.35
C VAL A 359 -10.58 -12.07 -3.78
N VAL A 360 -10.85 -11.84 -2.49
CA VAL A 360 -10.10 -10.88 -1.67
C VAL A 360 -9.15 -11.66 -0.79
N THR A 361 -7.87 -11.33 -0.88
CA THR A 361 -6.82 -11.90 -0.03
C THR A 361 -6.24 -10.82 0.87
N GLN A 362 -5.64 -11.22 1.98
CA GLN A 362 -4.87 -10.34 2.84
C GLN A 362 -3.50 -10.96 3.09
N THR A 363 -2.45 -10.22 2.75
CA THR A 363 -1.06 -10.64 2.88
C THR A 363 -0.38 -9.96 4.07
N TYR A 364 0.68 -10.60 4.58
CA TYR A 364 1.53 -10.05 5.62
C TYR A 364 2.97 -10.54 5.45
N ILE A 365 3.94 -9.66 5.63
CA ILE A 365 5.37 -9.99 5.62
C ILE A 365 5.99 -9.44 6.92
N PRO A 366 6.37 -10.31 7.87
CA PRO A 366 6.98 -9.88 9.12
C PRO A 366 8.26 -9.05 8.92
N GLY A 367 8.41 -8.01 9.74
CA GLY A 367 9.60 -7.17 9.75
C GLY A 367 9.70 -6.13 8.64
N LEU A 368 8.66 -5.98 7.80
CA LEU A 368 8.54 -4.79 6.96
C LEU A 368 8.22 -3.56 7.80
N ASP A 369 8.81 -2.43 7.42
CA ASP A 369 8.61 -1.16 8.10
C ASP A 369 7.25 -0.53 7.76
N ARG A 370 6.66 0.17 8.74
CA ARG A 370 5.37 0.86 8.65
C ARG A 370 5.48 2.35 9.01
N PHE A 371 6.69 2.91 8.98
CA PHE A 371 6.95 4.32 9.26
C PHE A 371 6.20 5.26 8.30
N ASN A 372 5.78 4.80 7.12
CA ASN A 372 4.96 5.57 6.18
C ASN A 372 3.66 6.10 6.81
N ILE A 373 3.10 5.40 7.81
CA ILE A 373 1.88 5.78 8.54
C ILE A 373 2.07 7.11 9.30
N ILE A 374 3.31 7.60 9.50
CA ILE A 374 3.55 8.94 10.06
C ILE A 374 2.86 10.05 9.24
N ARG A 375 2.71 9.86 7.93
CA ARG A 375 1.97 10.78 7.05
C ARG A 375 0.45 10.59 7.08
N ASN A 376 -0.06 9.69 7.93
CA ASN A 376 -1.47 9.60 8.31
C ASN A 376 -1.73 10.24 9.69
N GLY A 377 -0.73 10.95 10.25
CA GLY A 377 -0.85 11.64 11.54
C GLY A 377 -0.70 10.70 12.74
N GLN A 378 -0.16 9.49 12.53
CA GLN A 378 0.05 8.52 13.60
C GLN A 378 1.53 8.42 13.97
N PRO A 379 1.91 8.72 15.23
CA PRO A 379 3.29 8.61 15.68
C PRO A 379 3.72 7.14 15.79
N VAL A 380 4.54 6.70 14.84
CA VAL A 380 5.09 5.34 14.76
C VAL A 380 6.61 5.36 14.82
N ALA A 381 7.18 4.36 15.51
CA ALA A 381 8.62 4.11 15.51
C ALA A 381 8.99 3.10 14.39
N PRO A 382 10.10 3.32 13.67
CA PRO A 382 10.65 2.35 12.70
C PRO A 382 11.05 1.01 13.31
N GLN A 383 11.19 -0.01 12.47
CA GLN A 383 11.55 -1.38 12.87
C GLN A 383 12.87 -1.44 13.66
N HIS A 384 13.92 -0.73 13.20
CA HIS A 384 15.22 -0.73 13.89
C HIS A 384 15.14 -0.14 15.31
N ILE A 385 14.30 0.87 15.52
CA ILE A 385 14.05 1.44 16.86
C ILE A 385 13.30 0.44 17.74
N LEU A 386 12.27 -0.22 17.21
CA LEU A 386 11.48 -1.21 17.94
C LEU A 386 12.31 -2.43 18.36
N LEU A 387 13.24 -2.86 17.49
CA LEU A 387 14.18 -3.95 17.77
C LEU A 387 15.32 -3.55 18.71
N GLY A 388 15.47 -2.25 19.02
CA GLY A 388 16.60 -1.74 19.80
C GLY A 388 17.94 -1.83 19.07
N THR A 389 17.92 -2.03 17.75
CA THR A 389 19.12 -2.03 16.93
C THR A 389 19.48 -0.59 16.58
N ARG A 390 20.69 -0.15 16.94
CA ARG A 390 21.23 1.09 16.37
C ARG A 390 21.34 0.86 14.87
N SER A 391 20.86 1.81 14.07
CA SER A 391 21.06 1.80 12.62
C SER A 391 22.56 1.77 12.32
N THR A 392 23.11 0.57 12.15
CA THR A 392 24.48 0.40 11.68
C THR A 392 24.49 0.82 10.22
N PRO A 393 25.33 1.78 9.83
CA PRO A 393 25.53 2.07 8.42
C PRO A 393 26.20 0.84 7.80
N THR A 394 25.45 0.05 7.05
CA THR A 394 26.05 -0.86 6.08
C THR A 394 26.61 0.01 4.96
N ALA A 395 27.93 -0.08 4.78
CA ALA A 395 28.73 0.68 3.84
C ALA A 395 28.44 0.35 2.38
#